data_AF-A0AAD6MDQ1-F1
#
_entry.id   AF-A0AAD6MDQ1-F1
#
_cell.length_a   1.000
_cell.length_b   1.000
_cell.length_c   1.000
_cell.angle_alpha   90.00
_cell.angle_beta   90.00
_cell.angle_gamma   90.00
#
_symmetry.space_group_name_H-M   'P 1'
#
loop_
_entity.id
_entity.type
_entity.pdbx_description
1 polymer ?
#
loop_
_entity_poly.entity_id
_entity_poly.type
_entity_poly.pdbx_seq_one_letter_code
_entity_poly.pdbx_strand_id
1 'polypeptide(L)'
;MEWSQPEVQGDLVTPRAGHAGVTIGENWYIVGGGDNKNGCPETLVLNMSKLAWSALTSVKERDPLASEGLSVCSALINGERHLVAFGGYNGKYNNEVFVMRLKPSDASRPKIFQSPAAAAAAASVTAAYALAKSEKLDFSSLNLSSNGVGNNPSELDLAFEIDALKEEKKELELSLTEVRAENSRLTEKVDEVNGTHAELSKELHSVQGQLAAERSRCFKLEAQIAELQKILESLQSIENEVQLLRRQKSALEQEIERSAAQRQGSGGVWRWIAG
;
A
#
# COMPACT_ATOMS: atom_id res chain seq x y z
N MET A 1 19.93 -14.14 1.72
CA MET A 1 19.07 -13.50 2.72
C MET A 1 19.99 -12.83 3.73
N GLU A 2 19.88 -11.51 3.87
CA GLU A 2 20.67 -10.72 4.83
C GLU A 2 19.75 -9.80 5.62
N TRP A 3 20.13 -9.50 6.86
CA TRP A 3 19.44 -8.52 7.69
C TRP A 3 20.00 -7.13 7.40
N SER A 4 19.13 -6.12 7.35
CA SER A 4 19.50 -4.72 7.20
C SER A 4 18.74 -3.84 8.19
N GLN A 5 19.30 -2.68 8.49
CA GLN A 5 18.68 -1.65 9.34
C GLN A 5 18.36 -0.44 8.46
N PRO A 6 17.11 -0.30 7.98
CA PRO A 6 16.73 0.83 7.14
C PRO A 6 16.64 2.12 7.97
N GLU A 7 16.86 3.25 7.30
CA GLU A 7 16.53 4.56 7.87
C GLU A 7 15.00 4.70 7.95
N VAL A 8 14.50 5.07 9.12
CA VAL A 8 13.08 5.26 9.39
C VAL A 8 12.81 6.72 9.71
N GLN A 9 11.64 7.21 9.33
CA GLN A 9 11.20 8.59 9.51
C GLN A 9 9.86 8.66 10.25
N GLY A 10 9.39 9.87 10.57
CA GLY A 10 8.09 10.09 11.22
C GLY A 10 8.21 10.22 12.74
N ASP A 11 7.18 9.74 13.44
CA ASP A 11 7.08 9.91 14.90
C ASP A 11 8.19 9.16 15.65
N LEU A 12 8.67 9.76 16.74
CA LEU A 12 9.61 9.10 17.64
C LEU A 12 8.89 7.98 18.40
N VAL A 13 9.34 6.74 18.18
CA VAL A 13 8.79 5.56 18.84
C VAL A 13 9.68 5.12 20.01
N THR A 14 9.05 4.77 21.13
CA THR A 14 9.77 4.29 22.31
C THR A 14 10.18 2.82 22.15
N PRO A 15 11.38 2.43 22.62
CA PRO A 15 11.75 1.02 22.73
C PRO A 15 10.73 0.25 23.57
N ARG A 16 10.30 -0.92 23.10
CA ARG A 16 9.28 -1.73 23.77
C ARG A 16 9.46 -3.22 23.56
N ALA A 17 9.11 -4.03 24.56
CA ALA A 17 9.07 -5.49 24.49
C ALA A 17 7.66 -6.04 24.78
N GLY A 18 7.40 -7.29 24.41
CA GLY A 18 6.10 -7.94 24.65
C GLY A 18 4.93 -7.31 23.89
N HIS A 19 5.18 -6.53 22.85
CA HIS A 19 4.14 -5.94 22.02
C HIS A 19 3.49 -6.98 21.09
N ALA A 20 2.27 -6.70 20.64
CA ALA A 20 1.58 -7.48 19.63
C ALA A 20 1.64 -6.75 18.28
N GLY A 21 1.81 -7.47 17.18
CA GLY A 21 1.91 -6.88 15.84
C GLY A 21 1.06 -7.58 14.80
N VAL A 22 0.47 -6.82 13.87
CA VAL A 22 -0.25 -7.37 12.70
C VAL A 22 -0.04 -6.50 11.46
N THR A 23 0.16 -7.14 10.31
CA THR A 23 0.33 -6.47 9.03
C THR A 23 -0.99 -6.43 8.26
N ILE A 24 -1.33 -5.26 7.72
CA ILE A 24 -2.50 -5.03 6.88
C ILE A 24 -2.10 -4.12 5.73
N GLY A 25 -2.06 -4.68 4.52
CA GLY A 25 -1.53 -3.97 3.35
C GLY A 25 -0.07 -3.58 3.58
N GLU A 26 0.26 -2.32 3.33
CA GLU A 26 1.62 -1.78 3.51
C GLU A 26 1.92 -1.37 4.96
N ASN A 27 0.96 -1.48 5.87
CA ASN A 27 1.07 -0.96 7.22
C ASN A 27 1.26 -2.10 8.22
N TRP A 28 2.25 -1.96 9.10
CA TRP A 28 2.46 -2.83 10.25
C TRP A 28 1.98 -2.11 11.52
N TYR A 29 0.95 -2.66 12.15
CA TYR A 29 0.33 -2.12 13.36
C TYR A 29 0.94 -2.82 14.58
N ILE A 30 1.33 -2.04 15.59
CA ILE A 30 1.92 -2.51 16.84
C ILE A 30 1.10 -1.98 18.00
N VAL A 31 0.65 -2.88 18.89
CA VAL A 31 -0.21 -2.58 20.04
C VAL A 31 0.47 -3.02 21.33
N GLY A 32 0.43 -2.12 22.33
CA GLY A 32 0.93 -2.36 23.67
C GLY A 32 2.44 -2.58 23.74
N GLY A 33 2.84 -3.52 24.61
CA GLY A 33 4.21 -3.73 25.05
C GLY A 33 4.58 -2.87 26.26
N GLY A 34 5.83 -3.00 26.72
CA GLY A 34 6.36 -2.25 27.86
C GLY A 34 7.76 -1.69 27.59
N ASP A 35 8.05 -0.54 28.18
CA ASP A 35 9.31 0.23 28.01
C ASP A 35 10.26 0.12 29.22
N ASN A 36 10.12 -0.94 30.02
CA ASN A 36 10.72 -1.15 31.34
C ASN A 36 10.22 -0.22 32.47
N LYS A 37 9.38 0.77 32.19
CA LYS A 37 8.79 1.66 33.21
C LYS A 37 7.30 1.46 33.31
N ASN A 38 6.62 1.49 32.17
CA ASN A 38 5.18 1.38 32.05
C ASN A 38 4.80 0.54 30.82
N GLY A 39 3.54 0.11 30.78
CA GLY A 39 2.92 -0.34 29.55
C GLY A 39 2.83 0.82 28.56
N CYS A 40 3.14 0.55 27.29
CA CYS A 40 3.09 1.53 26.22
C CYS A 40 1.64 1.78 25.78
N PRO A 41 1.11 3.02 25.94
CA PRO A 41 -0.28 3.31 25.62
C PRO A 41 -0.53 3.53 24.12
N GLU A 42 0.51 3.78 23.33
CA GLU A 42 0.33 4.09 21.91
C GLU A 42 0.16 2.82 21.07
N THR A 43 -0.81 2.86 20.17
CA THR A 43 -0.84 1.98 19.00
C THR A 43 -0.04 2.63 17.88
N LEU A 44 1.04 1.99 17.47
CA LEU A 44 1.96 2.49 16.44
C LEU A 44 1.65 1.85 15.09
N VAL A 45 1.98 2.57 14.03
CA VAL A 45 1.91 2.08 12.64
C VAL A 45 3.18 2.44 11.90
N LEU A 46 3.86 1.43 11.35
CA LEU A 46 4.92 1.61 10.36
C LEU A 46 4.33 1.42 8.97
N ASN A 47 4.36 2.46 8.14
CA ASN A 47 4.19 2.28 6.70
C ASN A 47 5.47 1.67 6.14
N MET A 48 5.44 0.41 5.75
CA MET A 48 6.61 -0.35 5.30
C MET A 48 7.14 0.13 3.94
N SER A 49 6.29 0.69 3.08
CA SER A 49 6.72 1.23 1.78
C SER A 49 7.49 2.55 1.91
N LYS A 50 7.14 3.39 2.90
CA LYS A 50 7.77 4.69 3.16
C LYS A 50 8.75 4.69 4.33
N LEU A 51 8.83 3.55 5.03
CA LEU A 51 9.58 3.38 6.27
C LEU A 51 9.29 4.51 7.29
N ALA A 52 8.01 4.86 7.41
CA ALA A 52 7.56 5.99 8.21
C ALA A 52 6.67 5.53 9.38
N TRP A 53 7.07 5.89 10.60
CA TRP A 53 6.32 5.66 11.84
C TRP A 53 5.25 6.73 12.04
N SER A 54 4.13 6.31 12.61
CA SER A 54 3.07 7.19 13.09
C SER A 54 2.38 6.59 14.31
N ALA A 55 2.02 7.43 15.29
CA ALA A 55 1.15 7.05 16.39
C ALA A 55 -0.31 7.16 15.94
N LEU A 56 -1.02 6.03 15.84
CA LEU A 56 -2.39 6.00 15.35
C LEU A 56 -3.40 6.46 16.41
N THR A 57 -3.21 6.02 17.65
CA THR A 57 -4.02 6.38 18.80
C THR A 57 -3.26 6.09 20.09
N SER A 58 -3.72 6.66 21.19
CA SER A 58 -3.18 6.39 22.53
C SER A 58 -4.32 6.16 23.51
N VAL A 59 -4.12 5.22 24.43
CA VAL A 59 -5.05 4.93 25.54
C VAL A 59 -4.59 5.63 26.82
N LYS A 60 -5.42 5.56 27.87
CA LYS A 60 -5.04 6.12 29.17
C LYS A 60 -3.94 5.29 29.82
N GLU A 61 -3.21 5.88 30.77
CA GLU A 61 -2.27 5.13 31.58
C GLU A 61 -2.98 3.97 32.32
N ARG A 62 -2.31 2.82 32.40
CA ARG A 62 -2.82 1.56 32.98
C ARG A 62 -4.05 0.95 32.29
N ASP A 63 -4.37 1.40 31.07
CA ASP A 63 -5.35 0.73 30.24
C ASP A 63 -4.89 -0.72 29.92
N PRO A 64 -5.82 -1.69 29.84
CA PRO A 64 -5.46 -3.06 29.47
C PRO A 64 -4.72 -3.20 28.12
N LEU A 65 -4.91 -2.28 27.18
CA LEU A 65 -4.16 -2.25 25.92
C LEU A 65 -2.70 -1.79 26.09
N ALA A 66 -2.39 -1.10 27.18
CA ALA A 66 -1.03 -0.78 27.60
C ALA A 66 -0.45 -1.95 28.42
N SER A 67 -0.39 -3.13 27.80
CA SER A 67 0.08 -4.38 28.43
C SER A 67 1.13 -5.09 27.59
N GLU A 68 1.99 -5.84 28.27
CA GLU A 68 2.88 -6.80 27.63
C GLU A 68 2.16 -8.13 27.38
N GLY A 69 2.57 -8.87 26.36
CA GLY A 69 2.03 -10.21 26.05
C GLY A 69 0.62 -10.18 25.46
N LEU A 70 0.21 -9.08 24.82
CA LEU A 70 -1.04 -9.02 24.08
C LEU A 70 -1.02 -9.93 22.85
N SER A 71 -2.21 -10.34 22.40
CA SER A 71 -2.42 -10.90 21.07
C SER A 71 -3.26 -9.92 20.24
N VAL A 72 -2.91 -9.74 18.97
CA VAL A 72 -3.67 -8.90 18.04
C VAL A 72 -3.89 -9.63 16.72
N CYS A 73 -5.09 -9.50 16.15
CA CYS A 73 -5.42 -9.99 14.82
C CYS A 73 -6.24 -8.97 14.03
N SER A 74 -6.36 -9.19 12.72
CA SER A 74 -7.23 -8.39 11.86
C SER A 74 -8.49 -9.18 11.51
N ALA A 75 -9.66 -8.54 11.57
CA ALA A 75 -10.92 -9.13 11.17
C ALA A 75 -11.66 -8.22 10.17
N LEU A 76 -12.41 -8.81 9.25
CA LEU A 76 -13.34 -8.10 8.38
C LEU A 76 -14.75 -8.29 8.94
N ILE A 77 -15.37 -7.21 9.40
CA ILE A 77 -16.68 -7.22 10.04
C ILE A 77 -17.54 -6.19 9.28
N ASN A 78 -18.64 -6.63 8.69
CA ASN A 78 -19.54 -5.78 7.88
C ASN A 78 -18.83 -5.02 6.75
N GLY A 79 -17.83 -5.64 6.11
CA GLY A 79 -17.04 -5.01 5.04
C GLY A 79 -15.99 -4.00 5.52
N GLU A 80 -15.92 -3.73 6.83
CA GLU A 80 -14.94 -2.82 7.43
C GLU A 80 -13.83 -3.62 8.14
N ARG A 81 -12.59 -3.13 8.04
CA ARG A 81 -11.44 -3.79 8.66
C ARG A 81 -11.25 -3.32 10.09
N HIS A 82 -11.05 -4.29 10.97
CA HIS A 82 -10.89 -4.06 12.40
C HIS A 82 -9.62 -4.73 12.92
N LEU A 83 -8.99 -4.10 13.91
CA LEU A 83 -8.03 -4.75 14.79
C LEU A 83 -8.77 -5.29 16.00
N VAL A 84 -8.46 -6.53 16.38
CA VAL A 84 -8.98 -7.18 17.58
C VAL A 84 -7.80 -7.55 18.46
N ALA A 85 -7.80 -7.08 19.71
CA ALA A 85 -6.77 -7.36 20.70
C ALA A 85 -7.36 -8.11 21.90
N PHE A 86 -6.57 -9.00 22.47
CA PHE A 86 -6.96 -9.83 23.62
C PHE A 86 -5.75 -10.15 24.51
N GLY A 87 -6.00 -10.31 25.80
CA GLY A 87 -5.02 -10.83 26.74
C GLY A 87 -4.16 -9.74 27.37
N GLY A 88 -2.90 -10.07 27.62
CA GLY A 88 -1.90 -9.17 28.16
C GLY A 88 -1.81 -9.15 29.68
N TYR A 89 -0.71 -8.57 30.16
CA TYR A 89 -0.38 -8.37 31.56
C TYR A 89 0.21 -6.98 31.80
N ASN A 90 -0.41 -6.22 32.70
CA ASN A 90 0.09 -4.92 33.21
C ASN A 90 0.05 -4.86 34.75
N GLY A 91 0.36 -5.99 35.39
CA GLY A 91 0.17 -6.22 36.84
C GLY A 91 -1.05 -7.09 37.15
N LYS A 92 -1.97 -7.23 36.20
CA LYS A 92 -3.09 -8.16 36.23
C LYS A 92 -3.30 -8.76 34.84
N TYR A 93 -3.65 -10.05 34.77
CA TYR A 93 -4.09 -10.66 33.53
C TYR A 93 -5.42 -10.07 33.09
N ASN A 94 -5.54 -9.75 31.80
CA ASN A 94 -6.77 -9.25 31.21
C ASN A 94 -7.39 -10.29 30.25
N ASN A 95 -8.71 -10.39 30.24
CA ASN A 95 -9.49 -11.29 29.38
C ASN A 95 -10.58 -10.54 28.59
N GLU A 96 -10.50 -9.21 28.54
CA GLU A 96 -11.37 -8.36 27.74
C GLU A 96 -10.89 -8.38 26.29
N VAL A 97 -11.84 -8.16 25.37
CA VAL A 97 -11.58 -8.09 23.94
C VAL A 97 -11.76 -6.65 23.50
N PHE A 98 -10.73 -6.09 22.89
CA PHE A 98 -10.74 -4.73 22.38
C PHE A 98 -10.82 -4.76 20.86
N VAL A 99 -11.67 -3.90 20.29
CA VAL A 99 -11.88 -3.82 18.84
C VAL A 99 -11.69 -2.38 18.40
N MET A 100 -10.83 -2.16 17.41
CA MET A 100 -10.61 -0.87 16.79
C MET A 100 -10.90 -0.94 15.31
N ARG A 101 -11.88 -0.16 14.85
CA ARG A 101 -12.14 0.03 13.43
C ARG A 101 -11.00 0.83 12.79
N LEU A 102 -10.40 0.28 11.75
CA LEU A 102 -9.44 1.00 10.94
C LEU A 102 -10.18 1.86 9.93
N LYS A 103 -9.83 3.14 9.84
CA LYS A 103 -10.33 3.99 8.76
C LYS A 103 -9.86 3.38 7.43
N PRO A 104 -10.73 3.30 6.41
CA PRO A 104 -10.28 3.02 5.05
C PRO A 104 -9.18 4.02 4.73
N SER A 105 -7.96 3.53 4.47
CA SER A 105 -6.92 4.42 4.00
C SER A 105 -7.29 4.84 2.58
N ASP A 106 -7.38 6.15 2.33
CA ASP A 106 -7.58 6.74 1.00
C ASP A 106 -6.45 6.42 0.00
N ALA A 107 -5.57 5.45 0.33
CA ALA A 107 -4.50 4.96 -0.52
C ALA A 107 -4.99 4.36 -1.86
N SER A 108 -6.29 4.17 -2.04
CA SER A 108 -6.90 3.81 -3.34
C SER A 108 -7.29 5.01 -4.21
N ARG A 109 -7.11 6.26 -3.76
CA ARG A 109 -7.21 7.43 -4.64
C ARG A 109 -5.82 7.78 -5.16
N PRO A 110 -5.52 7.62 -6.46
CA PRO A 110 -4.29 8.17 -7.03
C PRO A 110 -4.22 9.66 -6.70
N LYS A 111 -3.07 10.10 -6.17
CA LYS A 111 -2.81 11.47 -5.68
C LYS A 111 -2.74 12.53 -6.80
N ILE A 112 -3.70 12.55 -7.72
CA ILE A 112 -3.81 13.55 -8.79
C ILE A 112 -4.66 14.76 -8.37
N PHE A 113 -5.41 14.67 -7.26
CA PHE A 113 -6.32 15.74 -6.80
C PHE A 113 -5.81 16.56 -5.60
N GLN A 114 -4.54 16.97 -5.58
CA GLN A 114 -4.04 17.97 -4.63
C GLN A 114 -3.44 19.20 -5.31
N SER A 115 -4.09 19.70 -6.37
CA SER A 115 -3.82 21.07 -6.82
C SER A 115 -4.75 22.05 -6.10
N PRO A 116 -4.25 23.19 -5.57
CA PRO A 116 -5.08 24.26 -5.01
C PRO A 116 -6.17 24.75 -5.98
N ALA A 117 -5.91 24.64 -7.29
CA ALA A 117 -6.87 24.97 -8.34
C ALA A 117 -8.09 24.02 -8.37
N ALA A 118 -7.90 22.72 -8.13
CA ALA A 118 -8.99 21.75 -8.08
C ALA A 118 -9.87 21.93 -6.83
N ALA A 119 -9.28 22.31 -5.70
CA ALA A 119 -10.01 22.62 -4.47
C ALA A 119 -10.90 23.88 -4.62
N ALA A 120 -10.39 24.92 -5.30
CA ALA A 120 -11.15 26.13 -5.61
C ALA A 120 -12.32 25.84 -6.57
N ALA A 121 -12.11 24.99 -7.57
CA ALA A 121 -13.17 24.56 -8.49
C ALA A 121 -14.27 23.78 -7.76
N ALA A 122 -13.92 22.85 -6.88
CA ALA A 122 -14.89 22.09 -6.08
C ALA A 122 -15.71 22.99 -5.13
N ALA A 123 -15.06 23.96 -4.46
CA ALA A 123 -15.74 24.91 -3.59
C ALA A 123 -16.73 25.81 -4.36
N SER A 124 -16.40 26.20 -5.59
CA SER A 124 -17.28 27.03 -6.43
C SER A 124 -18.56 26.28 -6.87
N VAL A 125 -18.48 24.97 -7.12
CA VAL A 125 -19.62 24.13 -7.47
C VAL A 125 -20.54 23.91 -6.26
N THR A 126 -19.98 23.70 -5.07
CA THR A 126 -20.76 23.56 -3.83
C THR A 126 -21.50 24.85 -3.46
N ALA A 127 -20.89 26.02 -3.68
CA ALA A 127 -21.54 27.31 -3.45
C ALA A 127 -22.69 27.57 -4.44
N ALA A 128 -22.54 27.18 -5.72
CA ALA A 128 -23.59 27.30 -6.72
C ALA A 128 -24.81 26.40 -6.42
N TYR A 129 -24.56 25.20 -5.88
CA TYR A 129 -25.63 24.26 -5.52
C TYR A 129 -26.40 24.66 -4.25
N ALA A 130 -25.75 25.33 -3.30
CA ALA A 130 -26.39 25.85 -2.09
C ALA A 130 -27.28 27.08 -2.37
N LEU A 131 -26.97 27.86 -3.41
CA LEU A 131 -27.76 29.02 -3.82
C LEU A 131 -29.07 28.64 -4.54
N ALA A 132 -29.11 27.47 -5.19
CA ALA A 132 -30.28 27.01 -5.94
C ALA A 132 -31.39 26.39 -5.08
N LYS A 133 -31.18 26.26 -3.75
CA LYS A 133 -32.09 25.54 -2.84
C LYS A 133 -32.59 26.41 -1.68
N SER A 134 -32.94 27.66 -1.95
CA SER A 134 -33.59 28.54 -0.96
C SER A 134 -34.75 29.32 -1.60
N GLU A 135 -35.98 28.87 -1.30
CA GLU A 135 -37.26 29.61 -1.27
C GLU A 135 -38.35 28.51 -1.12
N LYS A 136 -39.34 28.53 -0.23
CA LYS A 136 -39.86 29.49 0.75
C LYS A 136 -40.89 28.71 1.59
N LEU A 137 -40.80 28.74 2.93
CA LEU A 137 -41.92 28.38 3.82
C LEU A 137 -42.59 29.69 4.22
N ASP A 138 -43.93 29.77 4.16
CA ASP A 138 -44.66 30.44 5.24
C ASP A 138 -46.12 29.98 5.37
N PHE A 139 -46.58 30.01 6.61
CA PHE A 139 -47.85 29.51 7.13
C PHE A 139 -48.79 30.68 7.41
N SER A 140 -50.08 30.60 7.06
CA SER A 140 -51.10 31.49 7.63
C SER A 140 -52.50 30.86 7.64
N SER A 141 -53.05 30.80 8.84
CA SER A 141 -54.42 30.42 9.23
C SER A 141 -55.47 31.50 8.93
N LEU A 142 -56.71 31.13 8.58
CA LEU A 142 -57.94 31.35 9.40
C LEU A 142 -59.25 30.96 8.67
N ASN A 143 -60.20 30.51 9.50
CA ASN A 143 -61.54 29.93 9.32
C ASN A 143 -62.56 30.66 8.42
N LEU A 144 -63.55 29.90 7.90
CA LEU A 144 -64.98 30.24 7.99
C LEU A 144 -65.90 28.98 7.86
N SER A 145 -67.10 29.10 8.42
CA SER A 145 -67.93 28.06 9.05
C SER A 145 -69.26 27.70 8.34
N SER A 146 -69.79 26.51 8.68
CA SER A 146 -71.21 26.03 8.66
C SER A 146 -71.86 25.81 7.27
N ASN A 147 -72.77 24.85 7.01
CA ASN A 147 -73.68 24.01 7.80
C ASN A 147 -74.20 22.85 6.90
N GLY A 148 -74.66 21.73 7.46
CA GLY A 148 -75.43 20.72 6.70
C GLY A 148 -75.60 19.36 7.37
N VAL A 149 -76.73 19.19 8.06
CA VAL A 149 -77.22 18.04 8.84
C VAL A 149 -77.30 16.70 8.06
N GLY A 150 -77.04 15.58 8.76
CA GLY A 150 -77.52 14.25 8.36
C GLY A 150 -76.86 13.09 9.13
N ASN A 151 -77.49 12.61 10.20
CA ASN A 151 -77.05 11.49 11.02
C ASN A 151 -77.10 10.15 10.26
N ASN A 152 -76.05 9.32 10.39
CA ASN A 152 -76.12 7.85 10.45
C ASN A 152 -74.90 7.27 11.21
N PRO A 153 -75.04 6.30 12.14
CA PRO A 153 -73.94 5.84 12.99
C PRO A 153 -72.90 4.96 12.30
N SER A 154 -73.19 4.42 11.10
CA SER A 154 -72.30 3.54 10.33
C SER A 154 -71.37 4.30 9.36
N GLU A 155 -71.65 5.57 9.11
CA GLU A 155 -70.96 6.39 8.10
C GLU A 155 -69.74 7.12 8.71
N LEU A 156 -69.80 7.41 10.01
CA LEU A 156 -68.71 7.98 10.80
C LEU A 156 -67.53 7.02 11.00
N ASP A 157 -67.81 5.73 11.20
CA ASP A 157 -66.78 4.71 11.40
C ASP A 157 -66.00 4.43 10.10
N LEU A 158 -66.73 4.33 8.98
CA LEU A 158 -66.14 4.22 7.64
C LEU A 158 -65.33 5.47 7.26
N ALA A 159 -65.80 6.67 7.62
CA ALA A 159 -65.05 7.90 7.38
C ALA A 159 -63.73 7.92 8.16
N PHE A 160 -63.72 7.44 9.40
CA PHE A 160 -62.53 7.33 10.22
C PHE A 160 -61.52 6.31 9.66
N GLU A 161 -61.99 5.14 9.22
CA GLU A 161 -61.15 4.15 8.52
C GLU A 161 -60.59 4.68 7.19
N ILE A 162 -61.40 5.41 6.41
CA ILE A 162 -60.96 6.03 5.16
C ILE A 162 -59.86 7.07 5.40
N ASP A 163 -59.98 7.88 6.45
CA ASP A 163 -58.99 8.89 6.79
C ASP A 163 -57.71 8.27 7.37
N ALA A 164 -57.82 7.19 8.15
CA ALA A 164 -56.66 6.39 8.58
C ALA A 164 -55.92 5.77 7.39
N LEU A 165 -56.65 5.16 6.44
CA LEU A 165 -56.09 4.58 5.22
C LEU A 165 -55.45 5.63 4.30
N LYS A 166 -55.97 6.86 4.26
CA LYS A 166 -55.36 7.97 3.51
C LYS A 166 -54.02 8.39 4.11
N GLU A 167 -53.92 8.45 5.44
CA GLU A 167 -52.65 8.83 6.07
C GLU A 167 -51.61 7.72 5.92
N GLU A 168 -52.00 6.44 6.05
CA GLU A 168 -51.12 5.30 5.75
C GLU A 168 -50.67 5.29 4.29
N LYS A 169 -51.58 5.55 3.34
CA LYS A 169 -51.23 5.69 1.92
C LYS A 169 -50.19 6.79 1.69
N LYS A 170 -50.34 7.93 2.36
CA LYS A 170 -49.43 9.07 2.26
C LYS A 170 -48.05 8.75 2.86
N GLU A 171 -48.02 8.02 3.97
CA GLU A 171 -46.77 7.53 4.57
C GLU A 171 -46.06 6.53 3.65
N LEU A 172 -46.80 5.60 3.05
CA LEU A 172 -46.27 4.67 2.05
C LEU A 172 -45.76 5.38 0.78
N GLU A 173 -46.46 6.41 0.31
CA GLU A 173 -46.00 7.23 -0.82
C GLU A 173 -44.69 7.95 -0.51
N LEU A 174 -44.54 8.52 0.71
CA LEU A 174 -43.29 9.13 1.15
C LEU A 174 -42.14 8.10 1.19
N SER A 175 -42.37 6.94 1.81
CA SER A 175 -41.37 5.86 1.85
C SER A 175 -40.97 5.37 0.46
N LEU A 176 -41.94 5.26 -0.47
CA LEU A 176 -41.66 4.92 -1.87
C LEU A 176 -40.77 5.96 -2.56
N THR A 177 -40.97 7.26 -2.31
CA THR A 177 -40.11 8.31 -2.87
C THR A 177 -38.70 8.26 -2.29
N GLU A 178 -38.54 7.96 -1.01
CA GLU A 178 -37.23 7.80 -0.36
C GLU A 178 -36.47 6.59 -0.93
N VAL A 179 -37.12 5.44 -1.05
CA VAL A 179 -36.53 4.22 -1.63
C VAL A 179 -36.15 4.45 -3.11
N ARG A 180 -36.92 5.23 -3.86
CA ARG A 180 -36.56 5.62 -5.24
C ARG A 180 -35.33 6.52 -5.28
N ALA A 181 -35.21 7.47 -4.35
CA ALA A 181 -34.04 8.32 -4.24
C ALA A 181 -32.79 7.51 -3.85
N GLU A 182 -32.93 6.56 -2.93
CA GLU A 182 -31.84 5.67 -2.53
C GLU A 182 -31.40 4.75 -3.68
N ASN A 183 -32.34 4.16 -4.42
CA ASN A 183 -32.02 3.35 -5.60
C ASN A 183 -31.27 4.17 -6.65
N SER A 184 -31.70 5.42 -6.91
CA SER A 184 -31.01 6.31 -7.86
C SER A 184 -29.57 6.58 -7.41
N ARG A 185 -29.36 6.83 -6.11
CA ARG A 185 -28.03 7.01 -5.51
C ARG A 185 -27.16 5.76 -5.59
N LEU A 186 -27.74 4.58 -5.42
CA LEU A 186 -27.01 3.31 -5.56
C LEU A 186 -26.61 3.05 -7.02
N THR A 187 -27.49 3.35 -7.98
CA THR A 187 -27.17 3.28 -9.41
C THR A 187 -25.98 4.19 -9.75
N GLU A 188 -25.98 5.44 -9.29
CA GLU A 188 -24.84 6.36 -9.50
C GLU A 188 -23.52 5.81 -8.92
N LYS A 189 -23.54 5.22 -7.72
CA LYS A 189 -22.35 4.59 -7.13
C LYS A 189 -21.87 3.39 -7.94
N VAL A 190 -22.80 2.58 -8.48
CA VAL A 190 -22.44 1.45 -9.34
C VAL A 190 -21.76 1.95 -10.61
N ASP A 191 -22.26 3.02 -11.21
CA ASP A 191 -21.66 3.63 -12.41
C ASP A 191 -20.28 4.22 -12.11
N GLU A 192 -20.09 4.89 -10.97
CA GLU A 192 -18.79 5.39 -10.50
C GLU A 192 -17.79 4.23 -10.33
N VAL A 193 -18.20 3.16 -9.63
CA VAL A 193 -17.34 1.98 -9.41
C VAL A 193 -17.00 1.30 -10.74
N ASN A 194 -17.96 1.15 -11.65
CA ASN A 194 -17.72 0.59 -12.98
C ASN A 194 -16.73 1.44 -13.78
N GLY A 195 -16.82 2.78 -13.68
CA GLY A 195 -15.87 3.71 -14.29
C GLY A 195 -14.45 3.51 -13.76
N THR A 196 -14.28 3.50 -12.43
CA THR A 196 -12.96 3.28 -11.81
C THR A 196 -12.38 1.90 -12.14
N HIS A 197 -13.22 0.86 -12.18
CA HIS A 197 -12.79 -0.48 -12.57
C HIS A 197 -12.30 -0.53 -14.03
N ALA A 198 -12.97 0.18 -14.95
CA ALA A 198 -12.55 0.26 -16.34
C ALA A 198 -11.21 1.00 -16.50
N GLU A 199 -10.95 2.04 -15.69
CA GLU A 199 -9.68 2.76 -15.68
C GLU A 199 -8.54 1.91 -15.14
N LEU A 200 -8.74 1.26 -13.99
CA LEU A 200 -7.76 0.33 -13.40
C LEU A 200 -7.44 -0.85 -14.33
N SER A 201 -8.43 -1.37 -15.05
CA SER A 201 -8.22 -2.44 -16.03
C SER A 201 -7.31 -2.00 -17.19
N LYS A 202 -7.44 -0.75 -17.65
CA LYS A 202 -6.56 -0.18 -18.68
C LYS A 202 -5.13 0.01 -18.16
N GLU A 203 -4.97 0.50 -16.93
CA GLU A 203 -3.66 0.62 -16.29
C GLU A 203 -2.98 -0.73 -16.12
N LEU A 204 -3.72 -1.75 -15.65
CA LEU A 204 -3.21 -3.11 -15.52
C LEU A 204 -2.70 -3.65 -16.85
N HIS A 205 -3.45 -3.45 -17.94
CA HIS A 205 -3.02 -3.87 -19.27
C HIS A 205 -1.76 -3.14 -19.74
N SER A 206 -1.65 -1.83 -19.45
CA SER A 206 -0.45 -1.04 -19.75
C SER A 206 0.78 -1.57 -19.00
N VAL A 207 0.65 -1.82 -17.69
CA VAL A 207 1.73 -2.36 -16.85
C VAL A 207 2.15 -3.76 -17.31
N GLN A 208 1.19 -4.61 -17.69
CA GLN A 208 1.50 -5.93 -18.26
C GLN A 208 2.32 -5.82 -19.56
N GLY A 209 2.00 -4.85 -20.42
CA GLY A 209 2.77 -4.55 -21.63
C GLY A 209 4.20 -4.10 -21.32
N GLN A 210 4.36 -3.19 -20.34
CA GLN A 210 5.68 -2.73 -19.89
C GLN A 210 6.50 -3.88 -19.30
N LEU A 211 5.89 -4.74 -18.48
CA LEU A 211 6.54 -5.91 -17.90
C LEU A 211 7.02 -6.87 -18.98
N ALA A 212 6.23 -7.10 -20.03
CA ALA A 212 6.64 -7.96 -21.14
C ALA A 212 7.83 -7.37 -21.91
N ALA A 213 7.85 -6.06 -22.13
CA ALA A 213 8.98 -5.37 -22.76
C ALA A 213 10.26 -5.46 -21.91
N GLU A 214 10.18 -5.23 -20.60
CA GLU A 214 11.33 -5.35 -19.70
C GLU A 214 11.82 -6.79 -19.58
N ARG A 215 10.93 -7.80 -19.57
CA ARG A 215 11.33 -9.21 -19.63
C ARG A 215 12.13 -9.54 -20.89
N SER A 216 11.71 -9.03 -22.05
CA SER A 216 12.46 -9.19 -23.31
C SER A 216 13.81 -8.49 -23.25
N ARG A 217 13.88 -7.30 -22.65
CA ARG A 217 15.12 -6.55 -22.45
C ARG A 217 16.09 -7.31 -21.53
N CYS A 218 15.62 -7.83 -20.40
CA CYS A 218 16.43 -8.64 -19.49
C CYS A 218 17.00 -9.88 -20.19
N PHE A 219 16.16 -10.60 -20.95
CA PHE A 219 16.61 -11.76 -21.73
C PHE A 219 17.74 -11.40 -22.72
N LYS A 220 17.63 -10.24 -23.39
CA LYS A 220 18.68 -9.76 -24.29
C LYS A 220 19.99 -9.45 -23.55
N LEU A 221 19.90 -8.82 -22.38
CA LEU A 221 21.08 -8.52 -21.56
C LEU A 221 21.73 -9.81 -21.02
N GLU A 222 20.94 -10.79 -20.60
CA GLU A 222 21.44 -12.11 -20.18
C GLU A 222 22.20 -12.81 -21.31
N ALA A 223 21.68 -12.77 -22.54
CA ALA A 223 22.37 -13.31 -23.71
C ALA A 223 23.72 -12.59 -23.97
N GLN A 224 23.76 -11.26 -23.84
CA GLN A 224 25.00 -10.49 -23.99
C GLN A 224 26.03 -10.82 -22.89
N ILE A 225 25.57 -11.01 -21.65
CA ILE A 225 26.45 -11.41 -20.53
C ILE A 225 27.06 -12.79 -20.83
N ALA A 226 26.26 -13.75 -21.29
CA ALA A 226 26.77 -15.08 -21.64
C ALA A 226 27.80 -15.04 -22.78
N GLU A 227 27.60 -14.18 -23.79
CA GLU A 227 28.57 -13.98 -24.86
C GLU A 227 29.89 -13.37 -24.35
N LEU A 228 29.81 -12.35 -23.49
CA LEU A 228 31.00 -11.74 -22.87
C LEU A 228 31.76 -12.72 -21.98
N GLN A 229 31.05 -13.57 -21.23
CA GLN A 229 31.67 -14.64 -20.43
C GLN A 229 32.45 -15.61 -21.31
N LYS A 230 31.87 -16.05 -22.43
CA LYS A 230 32.55 -16.94 -23.39
C LYS A 230 33.81 -16.29 -23.99
N ILE A 231 33.74 -15.00 -24.33
CA ILE A 231 34.92 -14.26 -24.82
C ILE A 231 36.00 -14.21 -23.75
N LEU A 232 35.64 -13.94 -22.48
CA LEU A 232 36.57 -13.90 -21.37
C LEU A 232 37.30 -15.24 -21.16
N GLU A 233 36.57 -16.36 -21.21
CA GLU A 233 37.16 -17.71 -21.12
C GLU A 233 38.17 -17.96 -22.25
N SER A 234 37.85 -17.57 -23.49
CA SER A 234 38.77 -17.69 -24.62
C SER A 234 40.04 -16.84 -24.45
N LEU A 235 39.91 -15.63 -23.89
CA LEU A 235 41.05 -14.74 -23.64
C LEU A 235 42.00 -15.33 -22.58
N GLN A 236 41.45 -15.94 -21.53
CA GLN A 236 42.25 -16.64 -20.52
C GLN A 236 43.03 -17.82 -21.14
N SER A 237 42.42 -18.55 -22.08
CA SER A 237 43.12 -19.62 -22.80
C SER A 237 44.30 -19.09 -23.61
N ILE A 238 44.10 -18.00 -24.37
CA ILE A 238 45.16 -17.37 -25.17
C ILE A 238 46.27 -16.84 -24.26
N GLU A 239 45.92 -16.24 -23.12
CA GLU A 239 46.91 -15.77 -22.14
C GLU A 239 47.81 -16.89 -21.65
N ASN A 240 47.24 -18.07 -21.33
CA ASN A 240 48.01 -19.25 -20.93
C ASN A 240 48.97 -19.72 -22.02
N GLU A 241 48.53 -19.76 -23.28
CA GLU A 241 49.39 -20.11 -24.43
C GLU A 241 50.53 -19.10 -24.61
N VAL A 242 50.26 -17.80 -24.51
CA VAL A 242 51.27 -16.75 -24.59
C VAL A 242 52.30 -16.88 -23.47
N GLN A 243 51.87 -17.18 -22.24
CA GLN A 243 52.78 -17.43 -21.13
C GLN A 243 53.67 -18.65 -21.38
N LEU A 244 53.11 -19.73 -21.94
CA LEU A 244 53.89 -20.92 -22.30
C LEU A 244 54.95 -20.60 -23.36
N LEU A 245 54.57 -19.90 -24.43
CA LEU A 245 55.49 -19.49 -25.50
C LEU A 245 56.60 -18.58 -24.97
N ARG A 246 56.29 -17.66 -24.05
CA ARG A 246 57.30 -16.82 -23.38
C ARG A 246 58.32 -17.66 -22.60
N ARG A 247 57.87 -18.69 -21.87
CA ARG A 247 58.76 -19.61 -21.15
C ARG A 247 59.64 -20.41 -22.11
N GLN A 248 59.07 -20.97 -23.18
CA GLN A 248 59.82 -21.71 -24.20
C GLN A 248 60.88 -20.83 -24.88
N LYS A 249 60.52 -19.59 -25.24
CA LYS A 249 61.46 -18.60 -25.80
C LYS A 249 62.62 -18.34 -24.83
N SER A 250 62.33 -18.09 -23.55
CA SER A 250 63.38 -17.82 -22.56
C SER A 250 64.32 -19.01 -22.35
N ALA A 251 63.81 -20.24 -22.37
CA ALA A 251 64.62 -21.44 -22.27
C ALA A 251 65.53 -21.64 -23.49
N LEU A 252 65.01 -21.36 -24.69
CA LEU A 252 65.78 -21.42 -25.93
C LEU A 252 66.89 -20.36 -25.95
N GLU A 253 66.59 -19.13 -25.52
CA GLU A 253 67.57 -18.06 -25.40
C GLU A 253 68.72 -18.45 -24.45
N GLN A 254 68.41 -19.04 -23.29
CA GLN A 254 69.42 -19.54 -22.34
C GLN A 254 70.28 -20.68 -22.93
N GLU A 255 69.69 -21.57 -23.73
CA GLU A 255 70.44 -22.64 -24.39
C GLU A 255 71.37 -22.10 -25.48
N ILE A 256 70.92 -21.09 -26.23
CA ILE A 256 71.75 -20.38 -27.21
C ILE A 256 72.92 -19.69 -26.50
N GLU A 257 72.69 -19.02 -25.37
CA GLU A 257 73.75 -18.39 -24.58
C GLU A 257 74.76 -19.42 -24.05
N ARG A 258 74.29 -20.55 -23.52
CA ARG A 258 75.15 -21.65 -23.05
C ARG A 258 76.01 -22.22 -24.18
N SER A 259 75.40 -22.52 -25.32
CA SER A 259 76.12 -23.07 -26.48
C SER A 259 77.11 -22.07 -27.09
N ALA A 260 76.80 -20.77 -27.08
CA ALA A 260 77.73 -19.72 -27.48
C ALA A 260 78.93 -19.60 -26.53
N ALA A 261 78.70 -19.66 -25.20
CA ALA A 261 79.77 -19.65 -24.20
C ALA A 261 80.68 -20.89 -24.31
N GLN A 262 80.10 -22.06 -24.60
CA GLN A 262 80.84 -23.32 -24.77
C GLN A 262 81.71 -23.31 -26.04
N ARG A 263 81.27 -22.64 -27.12
CA ARG A 263 82.09 -22.41 -28.33
C ARG A 263 83.26 -21.47 -28.10
N GLN A 264 83.14 -20.47 -27.21
CA GLN A 264 84.27 -19.63 -26.83
C GLN A 264 85.27 -20.36 -25.91
N GLY A 265 84.82 -21.32 -25.10
CA GLY A 265 85.68 -22.17 -24.26
C GLY A 265 86.52 -23.21 -25.01
N SER A 266 86.13 -23.60 -26.24
CA SER A 266 86.89 -24.55 -27.08
C SER A 266 87.66 -23.90 -28.23
N GLY A 267 87.73 -22.56 -28.27
CA GLY A 267 88.46 -21.78 -29.28
C GLY A 267 89.96 -21.73 -29.03
N GLY A 268 90.62 -22.90 -29.00
CA GLY A 268 92.08 -22.99 -29.02
C GLY A 268 92.62 -22.59 -30.40
N VAL A 269 93.40 -21.50 -30.43
CA VAL A 269 94.47 -21.19 -31.39
C VAL A 269 94.06 -21.05 -32.87
N TRP A 270 93.76 -19.80 -33.28
CA TRP A 270 94.09 -19.34 -34.63
C TRP A 270 95.25 -18.34 -34.53
N ARG A 271 96.45 -18.86 -34.82
CA ARG A 271 97.71 -18.12 -34.90
C ARG A 271 97.69 -17.26 -36.16
N TRP A 272 97.80 -15.95 -35.98
CA TRP A 272 98.11 -14.98 -37.03
C TRP A 272 99.41 -15.39 -37.75
N ILE A 273 99.40 -15.48 -39.07
CA ILE A 273 100.60 -15.39 -39.90
C ILE A 273 100.37 -14.25 -40.90
N ALA A 274 101.16 -13.20 -40.71
CA ALA A 274 101.39 -12.14 -41.68
C ALA A 274 102.16 -12.70 -42.89
N GLY A 275 101.80 -12.23 -44.08
CA GLY A 275 102.46 -12.50 -45.36
C GLY A 275 101.74 -11.75 -46.47
#